data_AF-A0AAW2SHC9-F1
#
_entry.id   AF-A0AAW2SHC9-F1
#
_cell.length_a   1.000
_cell.length_b   1.000
_cell.length_c   1.000
_cell.angle_alpha   90.00
_cell.angle_beta   90.00
_cell.angle_gamma   90.00
#
_symmetry.space_group_name_H-M   'P 1'
#
loop_
_entity.id
_entity.type
_entity.pdbx_description
1 polymer ?
#
loop_
_entity_poly.entity_id
_entity_poly.type
_entity_poly.pdbx_seq_one_letter_code
_entity_poly.pdbx_strand_id
1 'polypeptide(L)'
;MISFKYPLGHVQPSLSVHANTMAAIFLSLVTIFLVYSSQLSSTNALSVNYYHQTCPTAESIVANVVHEATTNDKTVPAALLRTHFHDCFIRGCDASVLLNSKGKNKAEKDGPPNISLHALYVIDQAKKQLEKKCPGVVSCADILALAARDAVVLSGGPTWDVPKGRKDGRISKAIDTRKLPLPTFNISQLEQSFSQRGLSLDDLVALSEQNPQLQQSYRRRPIDGGIVCKQAKAGSAHSSRTKALIKNLQALKRSSLGICELYDQDEQHFWLELD
;
A
#
# COMPACT_ATOMS: atom_id res chain seq x y z
N MET A 1 -17.69 -43.15 -90.47
CA MET A 1 -17.26 -42.13 -89.50
C MET A 1 -18.00 -42.39 -88.19
N ILE A 2 -17.30 -42.85 -87.15
CA ILE A 2 -17.88 -43.17 -85.84
C ILE A 2 -17.60 -41.98 -84.92
N SER A 3 -18.65 -41.32 -84.44
CA SER A 3 -18.55 -40.18 -83.52
C SER A 3 -18.59 -40.70 -82.08
N PHE A 4 -17.46 -40.64 -81.36
CA PHE A 4 -17.39 -40.93 -79.94
C PHE A 4 -17.90 -39.72 -79.14
N LYS A 5 -19.04 -39.90 -78.47
CA LYS A 5 -19.62 -38.92 -77.55
C LYS A 5 -19.17 -39.28 -76.14
N TYR A 6 -18.20 -38.55 -75.58
CA TYR A 6 -17.85 -38.66 -74.16
C TYR A 6 -18.82 -37.80 -73.33
N PRO A 7 -19.41 -38.31 -72.23
CA PRO A 7 -20.18 -37.49 -71.33
C PRO A 7 -19.23 -36.72 -70.40
N LEU A 8 -19.17 -35.40 -70.53
CA LEU A 8 -18.60 -34.51 -69.53
C LEU A 8 -19.61 -34.39 -68.38
N GLY A 9 -19.48 -35.26 -67.37
CA GLY A 9 -20.19 -35.12 -66.10
C GLY A 9 -19.53 -34.05 -65.25
N HIS A 10 -20.05 -32.82 -65.30
CA HIS A 10 -19.70 -31.79 -64.32
C HIS A 10 -20.37 -32.15 -62.98
N VAL A 11 -19.58 -32.67 -62.04
CA VAL A 11 -20.01 -32.82 -60.64
C VAL A 11 -19.98 -31.43 -59.99
N GLN A 12 -21.14 -30.76 -59.90
CA GLN A 12 -21.26 -29.57 -59.07
C GLN A 12 -21.28 -29.99 -57.60
N PRO A 13 -20.38 -29.49 -56.73
CA PRO A 13 -20.48 -29.75 -55.31
C PRO A 13 -21.77 -29.12 -54.76
N SER A 14 -22.55 -29.91 -54.04
CA SER A 14 -23.85 -29.49 -53.52
C SER A 14 -23.72 -28.28 -52.59
N LEU A 15 -24.61 -27.30 -52.78
CA LEU A 15 -24.68 -26.04 -52.02
C LEU A 15 -24.75 -26.28 -50.50
N SER A 16 -25.27 -27.42 -50.08
CA SER A 16 -25.35 -27.86 -48.67
C SER A 16 -23.99 -28.11 -48.03
N VAL A 17 -22.99 -28.59 -48.80
CA VAL A 17 -21.64 -28.85 -48.28
C VAL A 17 -20.94 -27.54 -47.95
N HIS A 18 -21.15 -26.50 -48.76
CA HIS A 18 -20.59 -25.16 -48.53
C HIS A 18 -21.23 -24.45 -47.33
N ALA A 19 -22.55 -24.60 -47.14
CA ALA A 19 -23.22 -24.03 -45.97
C ALA A 19 -22.73 -24.69 -44.66
N ASN A 20 -22.53 -26.01 -44.67
CA ASN A 20 -22.07 -26.76 -43.50
C ASN A 20 -20.60 -26.47 -43.15
N THR A 21 -19.72 -26.27 -44.13
CA THR A 21 -18.32 -25.90 -43.89
C THR A 21 -18.20 -24.47 -43.35
N MET A 22 -18.98 -23.53 -43.87
CA MET A 22 -18.99 -22.15 -43.37
C MET A 22 -19.55 -22.04 -41.95
N ALA A 23 -20.57 -22.84 -41.61
CA ALA A 23 -21.09 -22.92 -40.25
C ALA A 23 -20.05 -23.51 -39.27
N ALA A 24 -19.29 -24.52 -39.68
CA ALA A 24 -18.24 -25.11 -38.86
C ALA A 24 -17.06 -24.14 -38.60
N ILE A 25 -16.67 -23.35 -39.60
CA ILE A 25 -15.64 -22.32 -39.45
C ILE A 25 -16.12 -21.20 -38.53
N PHE A 26 -17.39 -20.79 -38.64
CA PHE A 26 -17.95 -19.78 -37.74
C PHE A 26 -18.00 -20.28 -36.29
N LEU A 27 -18.42 -21.53 -36.06
CA LEU A 27 -18.40 -22.15 -34.72
C LEU A 27 -16.97 -22.25 -34.16
N SER A 28 -15.97 -22.58 -34.97
CA SER A 28 -14.58 -22.66 -34.52
C SER A 28 -14.02 -21.28 -34.14
N LEU A 29 -14.34 -20.24 -34.91
CA LEU A 29 -13.92 -18.87 -34.59
C LEU A 29 -14.61 -18.33 -33.33
N VAL A 30 -15.90 -18.63 -33.14
CA VAL A 30 -16.64 -18.24 -31.92
C VAL A 30 -16.08 -18.94 -30.68
N THR A 31 -15.76 -20.24 -30.77
CA THR A 31 -15.16 -20.98 -29.64
C THR A 31 -13.76 -20.45 -29.30
N ILE A 32 -12.94 -20.13 -30.29
CA ILE A 32 -11.62 -19.50 -30.07
C ILE A 32 -11.77 -18.13 -29.40
N PHE A 33 -12.73 -17.30 -29.85
CA PHE A 33 -13.01 -15.99 -29.26
C PHE A 33 -13.49 -16.10 -27.80
N LEU A 34 -14.37 -17.06 -27.48
CA LEU A 34 -14.83 -17.31 -26.12
C LEU A 34 -13.71 -17.78 -25.19
N VAL A 35 -12.81 -18.65 -25.68
CA VAL A 35 -11.63 -19.10 -24.93
C VAL A 35 -10.67 -17.94 -24.65
N TYR A 36 -10.41 -17.08 -25.64
CA TYR A 36 -9.57 -15.88 -25.46
C TYR A 36 -10.19 -14.87 -24.49
N SER A 37 -11.51 -14.69 -24.54
CA SER A 37 -12.24 -13.77 -23.65
C SER A 37 -12.18 -14.21 -22.19
N SER A 38 -12.16 -15.53 -21.93
CA SER A 38 -12.06 -16.09 -20.58
C SER A 38 -10.68 -15.88 -19.90
N GLN A 39 -9.64 -15.53 -20.67
CA GLN A 39 -8.30 -15.26 -20.15
C GLN A 39 -8.08 -13.78 -19.79
N LEU A 40 -8.97 -12.88 -20.23
CA LEU A 40 -8.88 -11.44 -19.96
C LEU A 40 -9.42 -11.02 -18.58
N SER A 41 -9.98 -11.97 -17.82
CA SER A 41 -10.64 -11.71 -16.53
C SER A 41 -9.84 -12.20 -15.32
N SER A 42 -8.51 -12.25 -15.39
CA SER A 42 -7.71 -12.27 -14.17
C SER A 42 -7.70 -10.87 -13.58
N THR A 43 -8.66 -10.60 -12.69
CA THR A 43 -8.34 -9.65 -11.62
C THR A 43 -7.05 -10.18 -10.99
N ASN A 44 -5.96 -9.40 -11.05
CA ASN A 44 -4.69 -9.76 -10.43
C ASN A 44 -4.88 -9.66 -8.91
N ALA A 45 -5.64 -10.60 -8.34
CA ALA A 45 -5.87 -10.69 -6.92
C ALA A 45 -4.53 -10.97 -6.24
N LEU A 46 -4.27 -10.27 -5.13
CA LEU A 46 -3.08 -10.52 -4.34
C LEU A 46 -3.11 -11.95 -3.80
N SER A 47 -1.95 -12.59 -3.72
CA SER A 47 -1.80 -13.98 -3.28
C SER A 47 -0.71 -14.11 -2.22
N VAL A 48 -0.96 -14.92 -1.20
CA VAL A 48 0.04 -15.26 -0.17
C VAL A 48 1.22 -16.03 -0.79
N ASN A 49 1.00 -16.74 -1.90
CA ASN A 49 2.04 -17.57 -2.54
C ASN A 49 2.67 -16.91 -3.79
N TYR A 50 2.47 -15.61 -3.99
CA TYR A 50 2.85 -14.90 -5.22
C TYR A 50 4.32 -15.12 -5.65
N TYR A 51 5.25 -15.12 -4.69
CA TYR A 51 6.69 -15.28 -4.95
C TYR A 51 7.23 -16.69 -4.68
N HIS A 52 6.37 -17.66 -4.35
CA HIS A 52 6.82 -18.99 -3.90
C HIS A 52 7.72 -19.71 -4.92
N GLN A 53 7.47 -19.54 -6.23
CA GLN A 53 8.28 -20.15 -7.28
C GLN A 53 9.39 -19.24 -7.81
N THR A 54 9.16 -17.92 -7.81
CA THR A 54 10.03 -16.94 -8.47
C THR A 54 11.08 -16.33 -7.55
N CYS A 55 10.76 -16.18 -6.26
CA CYS A 55 11.70 -15.73 -5.24
C CYS A 55 11.31 -16.29 -3.85
N PRO A 56 11.54 -17.58 -3.59
CA PRO A 56 11.10 -18.25 -2.36
C PRO A 56 11.72 -17.66 -1.08
N THR A 57 12.88 -17.00 -1.19
CA THR A 57 13.56 -16.35 -0.06
C THR A 57 13.15 -14.89 0.14
N ALA A 58 12.13 -14.39 -0.56
CA ALA A 58 11.78 -12.98 -0.51
C ALA A 58 11.42 -12.51 0.91
N GLU A 59 10.52 -13.22 1.59
CA GLU A 59 10.08 -12.84 2.93
C GLU A 59 11.21 -12.92 3.96
N SER A 60 12.04 -13.96 3.93
CA SER A 60 13.13 -14.12 4.90
C SER A 60 14.21 -13.05 4.72
N ILE A 61 14.50 -12.63 3.48
CA ILE A 61 15.42 -11.52 3.22
C ILE A 61 14.88 -10.21 3.81
N VAL A 62 13.61 -9.89 3.56
CA VAL A 62 13.00 -8.66 4.11
C VAL A 62 13.00 -8.69 5.64
N ALA A 63 12.56 -9.79 6.24
CA ALA A 63 12.51 -9.95 7.69
C ALA A 63 13.90 -9.78 8.34
N ASN A 64 14.95 -10.37 7.75
CA ASN A 64 16.32 -10.25 8.26
C ASN A 64 16.82 -8.80 8.22
N VAL A 65 16.59 -8.09 7.12
CA VAL A 65 17.01 -6.68 6.98
C VAL A 65 16.26 -5.79 7.97
N VAL A 66 14.96 -6.00 8.16
CA VAL A 66 14.16 -5.25 9.14
C VAL A 66 14.61 -5.56 10.57
N HIS A 67 14.89 -6.82 10.88
CA HIS A 67 15.42 -7.24 12.18
C HIS A 67 16.77 -6.56 12.47
N GLU A 68 17.73 -6.64 11.54
CA GLU A 68 19.05 -5.99 11.69
C GLU A 68 18.90 -4.48 11.90
N ALA A 69 18.11 -3.80 11.07
CA ALA A 69 17.86 -2.36 11.24
C ALA A 69 17.22 -2.04 12.60
N THR A 70 16.29 -2.86 13.08
CA THR A 70 15.63 -2.71 14.39
C THR A 70 16.58 -2.98 15.57
N THR A 71 17.60 -3.84 15.39
CA THR A 71 18.63 -4.01 16.42
C THR A 71 19.47 -2.75 16.60
N ASN A 72 19.74 -2.03 15.51
CA ASN A 72 20.53 -0.79 15.51
C ASN A 72 19.71 0.44 15.90
N ASP A 73 18.47 0.55 15.43
CA ASP A 73 17.57 1.68 15.70
C ASP A 73 16.16 1.18 16.08
N LYS A 74 15.79 1.40 17.34
CA LYS A 74 14.49 0.97 17.89
C LYS A 74 13.29 1.74 17.35
N THR A 75 13.50 2.81 16.58
CA THR A 75 12.42 3.59 15.95
C THR A 75 12.02 3.05 14.57
N VAL A 76 12.83 2.17 13.96
CA VAL A 76 12.61 1.59 12.63
C VAL A 76 11.24 0.92 12.50
N PRO A 77 10.77 0.08 13.44
CA PRO A 77 9.46 -0.57 13.30
C PRO A 77 8.30 0.43 13.15
N ALA A 78 8.28 1.47 13.99
CA ALA A 78 7.25 2.50 13.93
C ALA A 78 7.31 3.28 12.60
N ALA A 79 8.52 3.57 12.11
CA ALA A 79 8.74 4.28 10.87
C ALA A 79 8.25 3.49 9.64
N LEU A 80 8.53 2.18 9.60
CA LEU A 80 8.11 1.30 8.51
C LEU A 80 6.59 1.12 8.46
N LEU A 81 5.97 0.91 9.62
CA LEU A 81 4.51 0.79 9.71
C LEU A 81 3.82 2.08 9.26
N ARG A 82 4.35 3.24 9.68
CA ARG A 82 3.85 4.55 9.23
C ARG A 82 4.07 4.73 7.73
N THR A 83 5.24 4.40 7.20
CA THR A 83 5.51 4.50 5.76
C THR A 83 4.52 3.66 4.94
N HIS A 84 4.22 2.43 5.38
CA HIS A 84 3.24 1.58 4.70
C HIS A 84 1.82 2.15 4.77
N PHE A 85 1.41 2.71 5.91
CA PHE A 85 0.15 3.43 6.02
C PHE A 85 0.08 4.60 5.03
N HIS A 86 1.12 5.43 4.97
CA HIS A 86 1.19 6.59 4.07
C HIS A 86 1.13 6.19 2.60
N ASP A 87 1.82 5.13 2.20
CA ASP A 87 1.76 4.55 0.86
C ASP A 87 0.32 4.14 0.51
N CYS A 88 -0.28 3.26 1.32
CA CYS A 88 -1.61 2.75 1.06
C CYS A 88 -2.71 3.82 1.08
N PHE A 89 -2.54 4.90 1.84
CA PHE A 89 -3.51 6.00 1.92
C PHE A 89 -3.52 6.92 0.70
N ILE A 90 -2.44 6.92 -0.09
CA ILE A 90 -2.25 7.76 -1.27
C ILE A 90 -2.19 6.84 -2.48
N ARG A 91 -3.26 6.81 -3.27
CA ARG A 91 -3.34 6.04 -4.53
C ARG A 91 -3.20 4.52 -4.39
N GLY A 92 -3.19 4.00 -3.16
CA GLY A 92 -3.07 2.58 -2.86
C GLY A 92 -1.63 2.18 -2.61
N CYS A 93 -1.41 0.93 -2.18
CA CYS A 93 -0.09 0.44 -1.83
C CYS A 93 0.74 0.16 -3.08
N ASP A 94 1.36 1.17 -3.65
CA ASP A 94 2.12 1.11 -4.91
C ASP A 94 3.57 1.60 -4.77
N ALA A 95 4.09 1.79 -3.55
CA ALA A 95 5.42 2.33 -3.28
C ALA A 95 5.68 3.73 -3.87
N SER A 96 4.65 4.49 -4.24
CA SER A 96 4.80 5.88 -4.71
C SER A 96 5.43 6.79 -3.67
N VAL A 97 5.25 6.49 -2.37
CA VAL A 97 5.89 7.23 -1.26
C VAL A 97 7.43 7.15 -1.29
N LEU A 98 7.99 6.10 -1.90
CA LEU A 98 9.44 5.87 -1.93
C LEU A 98 10.15 6.65 -3.03
N LEU A 99 9.41 7.17 -4.02
CA LEU A 99 9.97 7.91 -5.14
C LEU A 99 10.59 9.24 -4.70
N ASN A 100 11.74 9.57 -5.27
CA ASN A 100 12.43 10.83 -5.02
C ASN A 100 11.93 11.93 -5.96
N SER A 101 11.95 13.17 -5.49
CA SER A 101 11.71 14.35 -6.32
C SER A 101 12.70 14.43 -7.49
N LYS A 102 12.23 14.83 -8.66
CA LYS A 102 13.05 14.96 -9.87
C LYS A 102 12.63 16.15 -10.71
N GLY A 103 13.58 17.04 -10.99
CA GLY A 103 13.35 18.26 -11.77
C GLY A 103 12.25 19.11 -11.14
N LYS A 104 11.20 19.41 -11.90
CA LYS A 104 10.05 20.20 -11.43
C LYS A 104 9.00 19.38 -10.66
N ASN A 105 9.14 18.05 -10.59
CA ASN A 105 8.21 17.20 -9.85
C ASN A 105 8.67 17.02 -8.39
N LYS A 106 7.89 17.56 -7.45
CA LYS A 106 8.03 17.27 -6.02
C LYS A 106 7.26 15.99 -5.68
N ALA A 107 7.96 14.97 -5.21
CA ALA A 107 7.41 13.68 -4.82
C ALA A 107 6.72 13.73 -3.45
N GLU A 108 5.97 12.70 -3.12
CA GLU A 108 5.28 12.56 -1.83
C GLU A 108 6.22 12.65 -0.65
N LYS A 109 7.46 12.16 -0.78
CA LYS A 109 8.50 12.23 0.25
C LYS A 109 8.76 13.66 0.75
N ASP A 110 8.62 14.65 -0.13
CA ASP A 110 8.80 16.07 0.19
C ASP A 110 7.48 16.77 0.59
N GLY A 111 6.37 16.03 0.70
CA GLY A 111 5.10 16.58 1.16
C GLY A 111 5.12 16.84 2.68
N PRO A 112 4.43 17.88 3.19
CA PRO A 112 4.53 18.26 4.61
C PRO A 112 4.30 17.11 5.61
N PRO A 113 3.30 16.21 5.43
CA PRO A 113 3.09 15.07 6.33
C PRO A 113 4.18 14.00 6.27
N ASN A 114 5.00 14.02 5.21
CA ASN A 114 5.98 12.98 4.89
C ASN A 114 7.43 13.39 5.17
N ILE A 115 7.71 14.66 5.43
CA ILE A 115 9.06 15.15 5.79
C ILE A 115 9.60 14.42 7.03
N SER A 116 8.71 14.01 7.94
CA SER A 116 9.06 13.24 9.14
C SER A 116 9.12 11.73 8.93
N LEU A 117 8.97 11.22 7.70
CA LEU A 117 9.21 9.81 7.41
C LEU A 117 10.71 9.53 7.40
N HIS A 118 11.13 8.50 8.14
CA HIS A 118 12.51 8.06 8.22
C HIS A 118 12.63 6.54 8.02
N ALA A 119 13.84 6.00 8.18
CA ALA A 119 14.14 4.58 7.99
C ALA A 119 13.86 3.99 6.59
N LEU A 120 13.68 4.83 5.56
CA LEU A 120 13.45 4.37 4.18
C LEU A 120 14.63 3.55 3.62
N TYR A 121 15.84 3.76 4.15
CA TYR A 121 17.04 3.00 3.79
C TYR A 121 16.86 1.48 3.99
N VAL A 122 16.00 1.06 4.92
CA VAL A 122 15.73 -0.36 5.20
C VAL A 122 15.09 -1.01 3.97
N ILE A 123 14.19 -0.30 3.29
CA ILE A 123 13.55 -0.75 2.06
C ILE A 123 14.58 -0.83 0.92
N ASP A 124 15.47 0.15 0.81
CA ASP A 124 16.55 0.15 -0.18
C ASP A 124 17.52 -1.03 0.01
N GLN A 125 17.88 -1.35 1.27
CA GLN A 125 18.75 -2.49 1.56
C GLN A 125 18.06 -3.82 1.25
N ALA A 126 16.79 -3.98 1.64
CA ALA A 126 16.00 -5.17 1.32
C ALA A 126 15.90 -5.35 -0.19
N LYS A 127 15.54 -4.29 -0.93
CA LYS A 127 15.49 -4.30 -2.39
C LYS A 127 16.83 -4.68 -3.00
N LYS A 128 17.93 -4.09 -2.53
CA LYS A 128 19.28 -4.41 -3.01
C LYS A 128 19.65 -5.88 -2.81
N GLN A 129 19.29 -6.48 -1.67
CA GLN A 129 19.54 -7.90 -1.44
C GLN A 129 18.65 -8.80 -2.30
N LEU A 130 17.38 -8.44 -2.47
CA LEU A 130 16.44 -9.15 -3.34
C LEU A 130 16.86 -9.09 -4.80
N GLU A 131 17.28 -7.94 -5.32
CA GLU A 131 17.74 -7.80 -6.71
C GLU A 131 19.00 -8.63 -7.00
N LYS A 132 19.84 -8.92 -5.99
CA LYS A 132 20.96 -9.86 -6.16
C LYS A 132 20.53 -11.32 -6.24
N LYS A 133 19.37 -11.67 -5.68
CA LYS A 133 18.88 -13.05 -5.57
C LYS A 133 17.85 -13.38 -6.65
N CYS A 134 16.94 -12.47 -6.92
CA CYS A 134 15.83 -12.61 -7.86
C CYS A 134 15.60 -11.27 -8.60
N PRO A 135 16.45 -10.94 -9.59
CA PRO A 135 16.43 -9.65 -10.28
C PRO A 135 15.07 -9.34 -10.92
N GLY A 136 14.54 -8.15 -10.67
CA GLY A 136 13.30 -7.65 -11.27
C GLY A 136 12.02 -8.37 -10.86
N VAL A 137 12.05 -9.22 -9.83
CA VAL A 137 10.91 -10.05 -9.42
C VAL A 137 10.04 -9.35 -8.37
N VAL A 138 10.64 -8.94 -7.25
CA VAL A 138 9.90 -8.46 -6.07
C VAL A 138 9.67 -6.96 -6.15
N SER A 139 8.43 -6.50 -6.04
CA SER A 139 8.08 -5.07 -6.10
C SER A 139 8.48 -4.34 -4.82
N CYS A 140 8.79 -3.05 -4.91
CA CYS A 140 9.00 -2.22 -3.73
C CYS A 140 7.74 -2.13 -2.86
N ALA A 141 6.55 -2.14 -3.49
CA ALA A 141 5.27 -2.13 -2.79
C ALA A 141 5.09 -3.37 -1.88
N ASP A 142 5.46 -4.57 -2.36
CA ASP A 142 5.39 -5.77 -1.53
C ASP A 142 6.50 -5.84 -0.48
N ILE A 143 7.70 -5.30 -0.77
CA ILE A 143 8.75 -5.16 0.26
C ILE A 143 8.26 -4.29 1.41
N LEU A 144 7.58 -3.17 1.11
CA LEU A 144 7.05 -2.28 2.14
C LEU A 144 5.95 -2.95 2.98
N ALA A 145 5.06 -3.72 2.34
CA ALA A 145 4.02 -4.48 3.03
C ALA A 145 4.59 -5.57 3.95
N LEU A 146 5.60 -6.32 3.46
CA LEU A 146 6.31 -7.32 4.27
C LEU A 146 7.05 -6.67 5.44
N ALA A 147 7.76 -5.57 5.18
CA ALA A 147 8.51 -4.84 6.20
C ALA A 147 7.59 -4.29 7.32
N ALA A 148 6.38 -3.85 6.96
CA ALA A 148 5.38 -3.42 7.95
C ALA A 148 4.89 -4.60 8.83
N ARG A 149 4.68 -5.79 8.25
CA ARG A 149 4.36 -7.01 9.04
C ARG A 149 5.50 -7.36 9.99
N ASP A 150 6.73 -7.40 9.47
CA ASP A 150 7.91 -7.74 10.27
C ASP A 150 8.14 -6.72 11.40
N ALA A 151 7.90 -5.44 11.14
CA ALA A 151 7.94 -4.38 12.15
C ALA A 151 6.92 -4.62 13.29
N VAL A 152 5.68 -5.03 12.98
CA VAL A 152 4.66 -5.34 13.99
C VAL A 152 5.08 -6.55 14.83
N VAL A 153 5.55 -7.62 14.19
CA VAL A 153 6.03 -8.83 14.88
C VAL A 153 7.19 -8.52 15.82
N LEU A 154 8.19 -7.75 15.37
CA LEU A 154 9.32 -7.34 16.20
C LEU A 154 8.92 -6.43 17.36
N SER A 155 7.77 -5.76 17.26
CA SER A 155 7.20 -4.93 18.32
C SER A 155 6.26 -5.70 19.24
N GLY A 156 6.29 -7.04 19.21
CA GLY A 156 5.46 -7.91 20.04
C GLY A 156 4.01 -8.04 19.58
N GLY A 157 3.70 -7.61 18.36
CA GLY A 157 2.38 -7.77 17.75
C GLY A 157 2.17 -9.15 17.11
N PRO A 158 0.98 -9.39 16.53
CA PRO A 158 0.69 -10.65 15.85
C PRO A 158 1.46 -10.76 14.54
N THR A 159 1.62 -12.00 14.07
CA THR A 159 2.04 -12.29 12.69
C THR A 159 0.83 -12.62 11.83
N TRP A 160 0.95 -12.38 10.52
CA TRP A 160 -0.05 -12.76 9.53
C TRP A 160 0.62 -12.99 8.18
N ASP A 161 -0.10 -13.71 7.31
CA ASP A 161 0.28 -13.91 5.92
C ASP A 161 -0.06 -12.68 5.10
N VAL A 162 0.95 -11.97 4.59
CA VAL A 162 0.75 -10.77 3.77
C VAL A 162 0.40 -11.18 2.35
N PRO A 163 -0.76 -10.84 1.76
CA PRO A 163 -1.00 -11.07 0.33
C PRO A 163 -0.05 -10.22 -0.52
N LYS A 164 0.52 -10.79 -1.57
CA LYS A 164 1.56 -10.19 -2.42
C LYS A 164 1.12 -10.14 -3.90
N GLY A 165 1.88 -9.44 -4.72
CA GLY A 165 1.59 -9.19 -6.14
C GLY A 165 1.34 -7.72 -6.48
N ARG A 166 1.60 -6.80 -5.55
CA ARG A 166 1.49 -5.36 -5.79
C ARG A 166 2.51 -4.92 -6.85
N LYS A 167 2.18 -3.85 -7.57
CA LYS A 167 3.05 -3.28 -8.61
C LYS A 167 3.48 -1.88 -8.22
N ASP A 168 4.71 -1.54 -8.59
CA ASP A 168 5.29 -0.24 -8.27
C ASP A 168 4.68 0.87 -9.16
N GLY A 169 4.12 1.87 -8.49
CA GLY A 169 3.61 3.09 -9.07
C GLY A 169 4.72 3.95 -9.67
N ARG A 170 4.36 4.77 -10.65
CA ARG A 170 5.29 5.64 -11.38
C ARG A 170 5.04 7.13 -11.17
N ILE A 171 4.08 7.47 -10.32
CA ILE A 171 3.63 8.84 -10.12
C ILE A 171 3.56 9.10 -8.63
N SER A 172 4.35 10.07 -8.19
CA SER A 172 4.40 10.52 -6.80
C SER A 172 4.39 12.05 -6.79
N LYS A 173 3.47 12.64 -6.04
CA LYS A 173 3.29 14.10 -5.98
C LYS A 173 3.10 14.57 -4.55
N ALA A 174 3.88 15.56 -4.12
CA ALA A 174 3.78 16.17 -2.80
C ALA A 174 2.36 16.64 -2.45
N ILE A 175 1.60 17.13 -3.44
CA ILE A 175 0.22 17.59 -3.23
C ILE A 175 -0.74 16.48 -2.80
N ASP A 176 -0.48 15.23 -3.21
CA ASP A 176 -1.34 14.10 -2.87
C ASP A 176 -1.28 13.77 -1.37
N THR A 177 -0.21 14.16 -0.67
CA THR A 177 -0.07 13.99 0.79
C THR A 177 -1.13 14.73 1.60
N ARG A 178 -1.80 15.74 1.02
CA ARG A 178 -2.94 16.44 1.67
C ARG A 178 -4.14 15.52 1.92
N LYS A 179 -4.17 14.36 1.27
CA LYS A 179 -5.22 13.35 1.46
C LYS A 179 -5.00 12.51 2.73
N LEU A 180 -3.84 12.61 3.37
CA LEU A 180 -3.57 11.94 4.64
C LEU A 180 -4.42 12.56 5.77
N PRO A 181 -4.92 11.75 6.71
CA PRO A 181 -5.67 12.28 7.84
C PRO A 181 -4.75 13.13 8.72
N LEU A 182 -5.21 14.32 9.10
CA LEU A 182 -4.47 15.20 9.98
C LEU A 182 -4.70 14.83 11.46
N PRO A 183 -3.72 15.03 12.35
CA PRO A 183 -3.88 14.80 13.79
C PRO A 183 -5.01 15.62 14.43
N THR A 184 -5.43 16.71 13.78
CA THR A 184 -6.50 17.61 14.24
C THR A 184 -7.89 17.19 13.79
N PHE A 185 -8.03 16.15 12.96
CA PHE A 185 -9.32 15.68 12.50
C PHE A 185 -10.17 15.15 13.66
N ASN A 186 -11.46 15.51 13.66
CA ASN A 186 -12.44 14.88 14.53
C ASN A 186 -12.82 13.49 14.00
N ILE A 187 -13.57 12.71 14.80
CA ILE A 187 -13.91 11.32 14.45
C ILE A 187 -14.68 11.22 13.13
N SER A 188 -15.62 12.14 12.87
CA SER A 188 -16.40 12.12 11.63
C SER A 188 -15.51 12.37 10.40
N GLN A 189 -14.53 13.27 10.52
CA GLN A 189 -13.54 13.53 9.46
C GLN A 189 -12.60 12.32 9.24
N LEU A 190 -12.19 11.65 10.32
CA LEU A 190 -11.38 10.42 10.23
C LEU A 190 -12.16 9.29 9.54
N GLU A 191 -13.40 9.05 9.95
CA GLU A 191 -14.28 8.04 9.34
C GLU A 191 -14.51 8.31 7.85
N GLN A 192 -14.76 9.58 7.49
CA GLN A 192 -14.88 9.97 6.07
C GLN A 192 -13.58 9.73 5.30
N SER A 193 -12.43 10.06 5.89
CA SER A 193 -11.12 9.86 5.26
C SER A 193 -10.82 8.38 5.01
N PHE A 194 -11.11 7.51 5.99
CA PHE A 194 -10.90 6.06 5.91
C PHE A 194 -11.87 5.40 4.93
N SER A 195 -13.15 5.76 4.97
CA SER A 195 -14.16 5.20 4.06
C SER A 195 -13.88 5.52 2.59
N GLN A 196 -13.25 6.66 2.27
CA GLN A 196 -12.77 6.96 0.91
C GLN A 196 -11.69 5.98 0.40
N ARG A 197 -11.06 5.20 1.29
CA ARG A 197 -10.12 4.10 0.96
C ARG A 197 -10.77 2.73 1.10
N GLY A 198 -12.08 2.67 1.31
CA GLY A 198 -12.79 1.41 1.56
C GLY A 198 -12.51 0.82 2.94
N LEU A 199 -11.99 1.60 3.89
CA LEU A 199 -11.77 1.19 5.27
C LEU A 199 -12.97 1.54 6.14
N SER A 200 -13.40 0.60 6.97
CA SER A 200 -14.53 0.72 7.88
C SER A 200 -14.16 1.50 9.16
N LEU A 201 -15.17 1.81 9.98
CA LEU A 201 -14.95 2.37 11.32
C LEU A 201 -14.16 1.41 12.21
N ASP A 202 -14.36 0.09 12.08
CA ASP A 202 -13.61 -0.90 12.85
C ASP A 202 -12.13 -0.90 12.43
N ASP A 203 -11.83 -0.70 11.14
CA ASP A 203 -10.45 -0.53 10.65
C ASP A 203 -9.81 0.74 11.18
N LEU A 204 -10.56 1.85 11.23
CA LEU A 204 -10.08 3.09 11.86
C LEU A 204 -9.68 2.85 13.32
N VAL A 205 -10.52 2.15 14.09
CA VAL A 205 -10.21 1.83 15.50
C VAL A 205 -8.96 0.95 15.57
N ALA A 206 -8.92 -0.16 14.84
CA ALA A 206 -7.80 -1.10 14.86
C ALA A 206 -6.47 -0.45 14.43
N LEU A 207 -6.48 0.43 13.43
CA LEU A 207 -5.29 1.12 12.94
C LEU A 207 -4.91 2.36 13.77
N SER A 208 -5.85 2.90 14.56
CA SER A 208 -5.57 3.99 15.52
C SER A 208 -5.07 3.47 16.86
N GLU A 209 -5.33 2.20 17.19
CA GLU A 209 -4.77 1.52 18.36
C GLU A 209 -3.27 1.28 18.15
N GLN A 210 -2.48 2.34 18.38
CA GLN A 210 -1.03 2.22 18.49
C GLN A 210 -0.70 1.27 19.63
N ASN A 211 -0.02 0.17 19.30
CA ASN A 211 0.53 -0.79 20.25
C ASN A 211 1.19 -0.05 21.44
N PRO A 212 0.79 -0.33 22.69
CA PRO A 212 1.38 0.29 23.88
C PRO A 212 2.91 0.19 23.97
N GLN A 213 3.51 -0.82 23.33
CA GLN A 213 4.97 -0.99 23.28
C GLN A 213 5.66 -0.03 22.31
N LEU A 214 5.01 0.34 21.19
CA LEU A 214 5.51 1.39 20.27
C LEU A 214 5.50 2.78 20.92
N GLN A 215 4.62 3.01 21.90
CA GLN A 215 4.62 4.24 22.70
C GLN A 215 5.76 4.28 23.73
N GLN A 216 6.31 3.13 24.13
CA GLN A 216 7.37 3.07 25.15
C GLN A 216 8.73 3.51 24.61
N SER A 217 8.99 3.31 23.31
CA SER A 217 10.16 3.84 22.60
C SER A 217 10.08 5.35 22.38
N TYR A 218 8.88 5.93 22.23
CA TYR A 218 8.70 7.38 22.14
C TYR A 218 8.79 8.09 23.50
N ARG A 219 8.52 7.38 24.61
CA ARG A 219 8.53 7.92 25.98
C ARG A 219 9.90 8.22 26.59
N ARG A 220 11.02 7.86 25.93
CA ARG A 220 12.38 7.97 26.50
C ARG A 220 13.18 9.22 26.08
N ARG A 221 12.55 10.29 25.60
CA ARG A 221 13.21 11.60 25.51
C ARG A 221 12.51 12.61 26.42
N PRO A 222 13.13 13.04 27.53
CA PRO A 222 12.72 14.27 28.21
C PRO A 222 13.00 15.44 27.26
N ILE A 223 11.98 16.23 26.94
CA ILE A 223 12.19 17.60 26.48
C ILE A 223 12.04 18.46 27.72
N ASP A 224 13.15 19.01 28.21
CA ASP A 224 13.15 19.94 29.34
C ASP A 224 12.43 21.23 28.92
N GLY A 225 11.26 21.48 29.52
CA GLY A 225 10.49 22.70 29.28
C GLY A 225 9.00 22.47 29.55
N GLY A 226 8.57 22.74 30.78
CA GLY A 226 7.17 22.57 31.19
C GLY A 226 6.22 23.50 30.43
N ILE A 227 5.13 22.94 29.88
CA ILE A 227 3.99 23.69 29.35
C ILE A 227 2.68 23.01 29.77
N VAL A 228 1.74 23.80 30.31
CA VAL A 228 0.43 23.38 30.82
C VAL A 228 -0.60 23.38 29.68
N CYS A 229 -1.15 22.22 29.31
CA CYS A 229 -2.25 22.14 28.34
C CYS A 229 -3.62 22.43 28.99
N LYS A 230 -4.32 23.48 28.54
CA LYS A 230 -5.74 23.72 28.85
C LYS A 230 -6.65 22.71 28.12
N GLN A 231 -7.56 22.08 28.86
CA GLN A 231 -8.52 21.10 28.36
C GLN A 231 -9.66 21.75 27.55
N ALA A 232 -9.99 21.18 26.38
CA ALA A 232 -11.26 21.42 25.71
C ALA A 232 -12.31 20.40 26.19
N LYS A 233 -13.49 20.88 26.60
CA LYS A 233 -14.63 20.03 27.03
C LYS A 233 -15.26 19.32 25.83
N ALA A 234 -15.50 18.02 25.95
CA ALA A 234 -16.22 17.22 24.97
C ALA A 234 -17.74 17.34 25.16
N GLY A 235 -18.47 17.70 24.11
CA GLY A 235 -19.94 17.65 24.04
C GLY A 235 -20.44 16.23 23.75
N SER A 236 -21.65 15.90 24.24
CA SER A 236 -22.21 14.56 24.32
C SER A 236 -23.09 14.17 23.13
N ALA A 237 -22.76 13.06 22.46
CA ALA A 237 -23.68 12.04 21.93
C ALA A 237 -22.89 11.04 21.07
N HIS A 238 -22.37 9.97 21.68
CA HIS A 238 -21.54 8.99 20.98
C HIS A 238 -21.87 7.56 21.43
N SER A 239 -21.97 6.64 20.46
CA SER A 239 -22.14 5.19 20.67
C SER A 239 -21.05 4.64 21.61
N SER A 240 -21.32 3.53 22.32
CA SER A 240 -20.35 2.89 23.22
C SER A 240 -18.99 2.61 22.56
N ARG A 241 -18.99 2.30 21.25
CA ARG A 241 -17.77 2.11 20.45
C ARG A 241 -17.03 3.43 20.19
N THR A 242 -17.76 4.49 19.87
CA THR A 242 -17.21 5.83 19.69
C THR A 242 -16.66 6.41 21.00
N LYS A 243 -17.24 6.07 22.15
CA LYS A 243 -16.70 6.42 23.47
C LYS A 243 -15.35 5.74 23.75
N ALA A 244 -15.18 4.48 23.32
CA ALA A 244 -13.91 3.77 23.43
C ALA A 244 -12.83 4.40 22.52
N LEU A 245 -13.18 4.74 21.28
CA LEU A 245 -12.30 5.46 20.36
C LEU A 245 -11.93 6.85 20.90
N ILE A 246 -12.88 7.63 21.41
CA ILE A 246 -12.61 8.93 22.05
C ILE A 246 -11.66 8.75 23.24
N LYS A 247 -11.89 7.72 24.06
CA LYS A 247 -11.04 7.42 25.21
C LYS A 247 -9.62 7.04 24.78
N ASN A 248 -9.46 6.26 23.70
CA ASN A 248 -8.17 5.88 23.14
C ASN A 248 -7.46 7.08 22.48
N LEU A 249 -8.17 7.92 21.73
CA LEU A 249 -7.64 9.16 21.13
C LEU A 249 -7.29 10.21 22.20
N GLN A 250 -8.07 10.31 23.28
CA GLN A 250 -7.76 11.16 24.43
C GLN A 250 -6.58 10.61 25.24
N ALA A 251 -6.43 9.29 25.34
CA ALA A 251 -5.27 8.65 25.95
C ALA A 251 -4.01 8.89 25.10
N LEU A 252 -4.11 8.80 23.77
CA LEU A 252 -3.07 9.17 22.81
C LEU A 252 -2.65 10.64 22.97
N LYS A 253 -3.61 11.55 23.12
CA LYS A 253 -3.38 12.97 23.39
C LYS A 253 -2.74 13.25 24.76
N ARG A 254 -2.91 12.36 25.74
CA ARG A 254 -2.24 12.41 27.05
C ARG A 254 -0.88 11.74 27.05
N SER A 255 -0.66 10.71 26.21
CA SER A 255 0.64 10.04 26.05
C SER A 255 1.58 10.78 25.09
N SER A 256 1.06 11.65 24.23
CA SER A 256 1.82 12.58 23.37
C SER A 256 2.26 13.85 24.10
N LEU A 257 2.51 13.78 25.41
CA LEU A 257 3.07 14.85 26.26
C LEU A 257 4.55 15.17 25.93
N GLY A 258 4.90 15.07 24.64
CA GLY A 258 6.20 15.41 24.05
C GLY A 258 6.12 15.79 22.56
N ILE A 259 4.93 15.90 21.96
CA ILE A 259 4.72 16.56 20.66
C ILE A 259 3.62 17.60 20.83
N CYS A 260 3.91 18.64 21.59
CA CYS A 260 3.35 19.95 21.28
C CYS A 260 4.34 20.56 20.28
N GLU A 261 4.09 20.41 18.98
CA GLU A 261 4.67 21.37 18.05
C GLU A 261 4.14 22.74 18.46
N LEU A 262 5.09 23.62 18.77
CA LEU A 262 4.90 25.06 18.82
C LEU A 262 4.27 25.49 17.49
N TYR A 263 2.94 25.64 17.50
CA TYR A 263 2.26 26.45 16.52
C TYR A 263 2.00 27.79 17.20
N ASP A 264 3.04 28.63 17.21
CA ASP A 264 2.82 30.06 17.39
C ASP A 264 2.13 30.55 16.12
N GLN A 265 1.05 31.32 16.30
CA GLN A 265 0.11 31.61 15.23
C GLN A 265 0.53 32.79 14.36
N ASP A 266 1.71 33.36 14.58
CA ASP A 266 2.18 34.53 13.86
C ASP A 266 3.61 34.34 13.32
N GLU A 267 3.76 34.70 12.05
CA GLU A 267 4.99 34.89 11.28
C GLU A 267 5.59 33.73 10.46
N GLN A 268 6.09 34.18 9.31
CA GLN A 268 6.52 33.46 8.12
C GLN A 268 8.02 33.09 8.23
N HIS A 269 8.41 32.02 7.53
CA HIS A 269 9.79 31.62 7.20
C HIS A 269 10.74 31.28 8.38
N PHE A 270 11.26 30.05 8.40
CA PHE A 270 12.70 29.80 8.30
C PHE A 270 12.99 28.29 8.10
N TRP A 271 13.85 27.98 7.13
CA TRP A 271 14.54 26.71 7.03
C TRP A 271 15.60 26.67 8.13
N LEU A 272 15.73 25.57 8.86
CA LEU A 272 16.92 25.35 9.67
C LEU A 272 17.72 24.17 9.13
N GLU A 273 18.86 24.54 8.54
CA GLU A 273 20.06 23.74 8.38
C GLU A 273 20.48 23.10 9.71
N LEU A 274 21.00 21.88 9.63
CA LEU A 274 21.56 21.12 10.73
C LEU A 274 23.10 21.13 10.57
N ASP A 275 23.79 21.64 11.58
CA ASP A 275 25.01 21.01 12.08
C ASP A 275 24.63 19.92 13.10
#